data_AF-A0A1B7NZY0-F1
#
_entry.id   AF-A0A1B7NZY0-F1
#
_cell.length_a   1.000
_cell.length_b   1.000
_cell.length_c   1.000
_cell.angle_alpha   90.00
_cell.angle_beta   90.00
_cell.angle_gamma   90.00
#
_symmetry.space_group_name_H-M   'P 1'
#
loop_
_entity.id
_entity.type
_entity.pdbx_description
1 polymer ?
#
loop_
_entity_poly.entity_id
_entity_poly.type
_entity_poly.pdbx_seq_one_letter_code
_entity_poly.pdbx_strand_id
1 'polypeptide(L)'
;MEHEMDASTSSLSSNNHEDGPPLVAGPPSAGADWRPRREYAPYRPERRDNGATTKPPREIVDPAILPGGKKSLAGVSIRSFVLGQVFGLCIGLTFLLLKLSNPLWRVPFFLTTLSLFHFLEYYITARYSTPYASISAFLLSSNGAAYNLAHTSALAECLLGRLVLPEGYVKWISLAFGDVKVQIGLGLIFTAVGQVVRSLAMVQAGTNFTHTVQSRQREGHTLVKDGIYSILRHPSYFGFFWWGLGTQLVLGNAVCFVAYALVLWKFFSSRIQREEKFLISFFDKEYIEYRESTREHRHHLSSQEPGKDTKQVIIYGSQPEIPDLPTPPPPTQIKYQIATHLIRQYAKSALMSTFQVAASLTKLCAVTARRRPKTMTMIMTMTILIPPTSLVAATATVNK
;
A
#
# COMPACT_ATOMS: atom_id res chain seq x y z
N MET A 1 82.64 -4.73 43.91
CA MET A 1 82.48 -5.78 42.87
C MET A 1 81.57 -5.18 41.80
N GLU A 2 82.00 -4.18 41.03
CA GLU A 2 83.14 -4.14 40.09
C GLU A 2 83.12 -5.28 39.07
N HIS A 3 82.65 -5.00 37.86
CA HIS A 3 83.34 -5.07 36.54
C HIS A 3 82.24 -5.02 35.44
N GLU A 4 82.08 -3.97 34.61
CA GLU A 4 82.91 -3.42 33.53
C GLU A 4 82.76 -4.14 32.16
N MET A 5 82.43 -3.33 31.13
CA MET A 5 82.77 -3.40 29.67
C MET A 5 82.38 -4.67 28.84
N ASP A 6 82.04 -4.63 27.54
CA ASP A 6 82.36 -3.67 26.48
C ASP A 6 81.46 -3.81 25.22
N ALA A 7 81.51 -2.74 24.41
CA ALA A 7 81.33 -2.51 22.95
C ALA A 7 81.10 -3.70 21.96
N SER A 8 80.68 -3.56 20.69
CA SER A 8 80.05 -2.59 19.76
C SER A 8 80.14 -3.24 18.35
N THR A 9 79.33 -2.76 17.38
CA THR A 9 79.43 -2.88 15.89
C THR A 9 78.98 -4.21 15.23
N SER A 10 78.43 -4.30 14.00
CA SER A 10 77.76 -3.42 13.02
C SER A 10 77.44 -4.25 11.74
N SER A 11 76.62 -3.71 10.82
CA SER A 11 76.43 -4.06 9.39
C SER A 11 75.37 -5.13 9.04
N LEU A 12 74.79 -5.19 7.83
CA LEU A 12 74.07 -4.27 6.94
C LEU A 12 73.47 -5.15 5.80
N SER A 13 72.25 -4.87 5.34
CA SER A 13 71.69 -5.19 4.00
C SER A 13 71.29 -6.62 3.59
N SER A 14 70.00 -6.84 3.28
CA SER A 14 69.46 -6.89 1.90
C SER A 14 68.08 -7.59 1.84
N ASN A 15 67.28 -7.21 0.84
CA ASN A 15 65.85 -7.48 0.65
C ASN A 15 65.56 -8.55 -0.43
N ASN A 16 64.35 -9.12 -0.39
CA ASN A 16 63.53 -9.78 -1.43
C ASN A 16 63.70 -11.31 -1.67
N HIS A 17 62.64 -12.11 -1.44
CA HIS A 17 61.66 -12.54 -2.48
C HIS A 17 60.55 -13.48 -1.94
N GLU A 18 59.50 -13.57 -2.75
CA GLU A 18 58.11 -14.06 -2.63
C GLU A 18 57.82 -15.55 -2.30
N ASP A 19 56.64 -15.72 -1.70
CA ASP A 19 55.55 -16.71 -1.89
C ASP A 19 55.72 -18.24 -1.75
N GLY A 20 54.96 -18.79 -0.80
CA GLY A 20 54.42 -20.15 -0.83
C GLY A 20 53.04 -20.21 -0.13
N PRO A 21 52.03 -20.94 -0.66
CA PRO A 21 50.69 -20.98 -0.07
C PRO A 21 50.64 -21.90 1.16
N PRO A 22 49.84 -21.59 2.21
CA PRO A 22 49.77 -22.45 3.39
C PRO A 22 48.89 -23.69 3.18
N LEU A 23 49.38 -24.79 3.73
CA LEU A 23 48.87 -26.15 3.72
C LEU A 23 47.47 -26.30 4.32
N VAL A 24 46.70 -27.23 3.74
CA VAL A 24 45.37 -27.68 4.18
C VAL A 24 45.46 -28.32 5.57
N ALA A 25 44.82 -27.73 6.58
CA ALA A 25 44.67 -28.32 7.90
C ALA A 25 43.54 -29.36 7.92
N GLY A 26 43.82 -30.57 8.44
CA GLY A 26 42.88 -31.68 8.59
C GLY A 26 41.74 -31.41 9.59
N PRO A 27 40.77 -32.34 9.72
CA PRO A 27 39.55 -32.12 10.48
C PRO A 27 39.83 -32.10 11.99
N PRO A 28 39.19 -31.21 12.78
CA PRO A 28 39.37 -31.21 14.23
C PRO A 28 38.64 -32.40 14.88
N SER A 29 39.35 -33.00 15.84
CA SER A 29 38.88 -34.01 16.79
C SER A 29 37.61 -33.60 17.55
N ALA A 30 36.73 -34.57 17.78
CA ALA A 30 35.51 -34.47 18.58
C ALA A 30 35.84 -34.07 20.03
N GLY A 31 35.28 -32.94 20.51
CA GLY A 31 35.39 -32.55 21.92
C GLY A 31 35.32 -31.06 22.25
N ALA A 32 34.85 -30.19 21.36
CA ALA A 32 34.75 -28.75 21.65
C ALA A 32 33.28 -28.27 21.69
N ASP A 33 32.90 -27.75 22.85
CA ASP A 33 31.65 -27.04 23.16
C ASP A 33 31.30 -26.02 22.05
N TRP A 34 30.27 -26.31 21.25
CA TRP A 34 29.89 -25.45 20.13
C TRP A 34 29.11 -24.24 20.65
N ARG A 35 29.77 -23.10 20.79
CA ARG A 35 29.10 -21.80 21.00
C ARG A 35 29.08 -21.01 19.68
N PRO A 36 27.94 -20.42 19.27
CA PRO A 36 27.89 -19.62 18.06
C PRO A 36 28.80 -18.39 18.22
N ARG A 37 29.83 -18.30 17.36
CA ARG A 37 30.74 -17.16 17.26
C ARG A 37 29.95 -15.92 16.82
N ARG A 38 29.42 -15.17 17.78
CA ARG A 38 28.84 -13.82 17.57
C ARG A 38 29.94 -12.78 17.67
N GLU A 39 30.74 -12.61 16.63
CA GLU A 39 31.33 -11.31 16.35
C GLU A 39 31.72 -11.23 14.88
N TYR A 40 31.00 -10.38 14.14
CA TYR A 40 31.36 -10.02 12.79
C TYR A 40 32.56 -9.07 12.89
N ALA A 41 33.74 -9.50 12.44
CA ALA A 41 34.90 -8.64 12.33
C ALA A 41 34.86 -7.94 10.95
N PRO A 42 34.68 -6.61 10.88
CA PRO A 42 34.72 -5.90 9.60
C PRO A 42 36.13 -5.89 9.03
N TYR A 43 36.24 -5.99 7.70
CA TYR A 43 37.49 -5.93 6.96
C TYR A 43 38.21 -4.59 7.23
N ARG A 44 39.49 -4.67 7.61
CA ARG A 44 40.34 -3.51 7.91
C ARG A 44 41.33 -3.32 6.76
N PRO A 45 41.27 -2.21 6.00
CA PRO A 45 42.34 -1.91 5.05
C PRO A 45 43.59 -1.53 5.85
N GLU A 46 44.74 -2.13 5.52
CA GLU A 46 46.03 -1.73 6.08
C GLU A 46 46.32 -0.28 5.70
N ARG A 47 46.48 0.60 6.69
CA ARG A 47 46.85 2.00 6.45
C ARG A 47 48.16 2.31 7.18
N ARG A 48 49.17 2.71 6.41
CA ARG A 48 50.42 3.32 6.87
C ARG A 48 50.12 4.48 7.83
N ASP A 49 50.66 4.38 9.03
CA ASP A 49 50.61 5.40 10.07
C ASP A 49 51.46 6.62 9.70
N ASN A 50 50.85 7.80 9.68
CA ASN A 50 51.52 9.08 9.89
C ASN A 50 50.69 9.87 10.92
N GLY A 51 51.34 10.22 12.02
CA GLY A 51 50.71 10.64 13.27
C GLY A 51 49.77 11.84 13.20
N ALA A 52 48.55 11.63 13.67
CA ALA A 52 47.71 12.56 14.42
C ALA A 52 46.54 11.73 14.97
N THR A 53 46.59 11.36 16.25
CA THR A 53 45.58 10.51 16.89
C THR A 53 44.27 11.27 17.11
N THR A 54 43.49 11.46 16.05
CA THR A 54 42.04 11.59 16.17
C THR A 54 41.48 10.18 16.05
N LYS A 55 40.94 9.63 17.14
CA LYS A 55 40.13 8.40 17.04
C LYS A 55 39.04 8.69 16.00
N PRO A 56 38.86 7.87 14.96
CA PRO A 56 37.76 8.07 14.03
C PRO A 56 36.45 8.07 14.86
N PRO A 57 35.49 8.96 14.57
CA PRO A 57 34.22 8.98 15.27
C PRO A 57 33.65 7.57 15.23
N ARG A 58 33.31 7.00 16.40
CA ARG A 58 32.57 5.74 16.46
C ARG A 58 31.32 5.93 15.60
N GLU A 59 31.18 5.15 14.54
CA GLU A 59 29.99 5.17 13.69
C GLU A 59 28.80 4.77 14.57
N ILE A 60 27.97 5.75 14.96
CA ILE A 60 26.79 5.49 15.80
C ILE A 60 25.74 4.90 14.87
N VAL A 61 25.70 3.57 14.80
CA VAL A 61 24.64 2.84 14.08
C VAL A 61 23.31 3.09 14.80
N ASP A 62 22.30 3.58 14.08
CA ASP A 62 20.96 3.82 14.63
C ASP A 62 20.40 2.52 15.26
N PRO A 63 20.12 2.48 16.57
CA PRO A 63 19.56 1.30 17.22
C PRO A 63 18.25 0.80 16.58
N ALA A 64 17.51 1.66 15.87
CA ALA A 64 16.28 1.28 15.19
C ALA A 64 16.50 0.28 14.04
N ILE A 65 17.68 0.27 13.41
CA ILE A 65 17.99 -0.60 12.25
C ILE A 65 18.63 -1.94 12.64
N LEU A 66 19.04 -2.08 13.91
CA LEU A 66 19.60 -3.31 14.47
C LEU A 66 18.54 -4.42 14.60
N PRO A 67 18.93 -5.71 14.77
CA PRO A 67 18.01 -6.80 15.10
C PRO A 67 17.12 -6.46 16.31
N GLY A 68 15.81 -6.64 16.16
CA GLY A 68 14.81 -6.29 17.19
C GLY A 68 14.38 -4.82 17.20
N GLY A 69 15.08 -3.94 16.48
CA GLY A 69 14.69 -2.54 16.30
C GLY A 69 13.43 -2.37 15.44
N LYS A 70 12.75 -1.24 15.59
CA LYS A 70 11.48 -0.93 14.87
C LYS A 70 11.65 -0.89 13.34
N LYS A 71 12.86 -0.59 12.86
CA LYS A 71 13.26 -0.53 11.44
C LYS A 71 14.31 -1.59 11.11
N SER A 72 14.33 -2.71 11.86
CA SER A 72 15.36 -3.75 11.72
C SER A 72 15.53 -4.19 10.27
N LEU A 73 16.75 -4.05 9.73
CA LEU A 73 17.05 -4.45 8.35
C LEU A 73 16.80 -5.93 8.13
N ALA A 74 17.25 -6.78 9.06
CA ALA A 74 16.96 -8.21 9.04
C ALA A 74 15.44 -8.49 9.08
N GLY A 75 14.70 -7.73 9.88
CA GLY A 75 13.25 -7.83 9.97
C GLY A 75 12.51 -7.43 8.69
N VAL A 76 13.02 -6.43 7.97
CA VAL A 76 12.52 -6.02 6.65
C VAL A 76 12.83 -7.09 5.62
N SER A 77 14.10 -7.52 5.53
CA SER A 77 14.57 -8.50 4.54
C SER A 77 13.80 -9.81 4.61
N ILE A 78 13.60 -10.37 5.81
CA ILE A 78 12.90 -11.66 5.94
C ILE A 78 11.43 -11.56 5.51
N ARG A 79 10.74 -10.45 5.83
CA ARG A 79 9.33 -10.25 5.44
C ARG A 79 9.20 -10.06 3.94
N SER A 80 10.05 -9.24 3.34
CA SER A 80 10.10 -9.06 1.89
C SER A 80 10.40 -10.38 1.17
N PHE A 81 11.36 -11.17 1.66
CA PHE A 81 11.69 -12.47 1.09
C PHE A 81 10.50 -13.43 1.15
N VAL A 82 9.88 -13.60 2.32
CA VAL A 82 8.73 -14.50 2.49
C VAL A 82 7.54 -14.05 1.64
N LEU A 83 7.21 -12.75 1.62
CA LEU A 83 6.14 -12.22 0.76
C LEU A 83 6.41 -12.47 -0.73
N GLY A 84 7.66 -12.31 -1.17
CA GLY A 84 8.07 -12.60 -2.54
C GLY A 84 7.90 -14.08 -2.91
N GLN A 85 8.33 -14.99 -2.01
CA GLN A 85 8.17 -16.43 -2.21
C GLN A 85 6.69 -16.84 -2.25
N VAL A 86 5.87 -16.35 -1.33
CA VAL A 86 4.42 -16.62 -1.32
C VAL A 86 3.77 -16.08 -2.60
N PHE A 87 4.10 -14.86 -3.01
CA PHE A 87 3.61 -14.27 -4.26
C PHE A 87 3.97 -15.14 -5.47
N GLY A 88 5.24 -15.50 -5.63
CA GLY A 88 5.74 -16.28 -6.78
C GLY A 88 5.15 -17.69 -6.85
N LEU A 89 5.09 -18.40 -5.73
CA LEU A 89 4.50 -19.74 -5.67
C LEU A 89 2.99 -19.71 -5.91
N CYS A 90 2.28 -18.76 -5.30
CA CYS A 90 0.83 -18.68 -5.42
C CYS A 90 0.41 -18.24 -6.82
N ILE A 91 1.09 -17.27 -7.45
CA ILE A 91 0.73 -16.86 -8.80
C ILE A 91 0.93 -18.01 -9.81
N GLY A 92 2.02 -18.77 -9.68
CA GLY A 92 2.25 -19.98 -10.47
C GLY A 92 1.17 -21.03 -10.25
N LEU A 93 0.80 -21.28 -8.99
CA LEU A 93 -0.26 -22.23 -8.64
C LEU A 93 -1.64 -21.78 -9.15
N THR A 94 -1.94 -20.48 -9.13
CA THR A 94 -3.16 -19.93 -9.73
C THR A 94 -3.25 -20.25 -11.21
N PHE A 95 -2.19 -20.00 -11.98
CA PHE A 95 -2.18 -20.31 -13.42
C PHE A 95 -2.26 -21.81 -13.69
N LEU A 96 -1.56 -22.63 -12.90
CA LEU A 96 -1.63 -24.09 -13.00
C LEU A 96 -3.07 -24.60 -12.77
N LEU A 97 -3.71 -24.18 -11.69
CA LEU A 97 -5.07 -24.61 -11.36
C LEU A 97 -6.11 -24.07 -12.35
N LEU A 98 -5.92 -22.86 -12.89
CA LEU A 98 -6.73 -22.36 -14.00
C LEU A 98 -6.61 -23.25 -15.24
N LYS A 99 -5.40 -23.66 -15.62
CA LYS A 99 -5.16 -24.57 -16.76
C LYS A 99 -5.82 -25.94 -16.54
N LEU A 100 -5.84 -26.41 -15.30
CA LEU A 100 -6.50 -27.66 -14.90
C LEU A 100 -8.01 -27.50 -14.68
N SER A 101 -8.58 -26.31 -14.95
CA SER A 101 -10.00 -25.99 -14.69
C SER A 101 -10.45 -26.26 -13.24
N ASN A 102 -9.51 -26.23 -12.28
CA ASN A 102 -9.79 -26.50 -10.88
C ASN A 102 -10.16 -25.19 -10.15
N PRO A 103 -11.37 -25.06 -9.59
CA PRO A 103 -11.86 -23.82 -8.99
C PRO A 103 -11.08 -23.36 -7.75
N LEU A 104 -10.20 -24.21 -7.20
CA LEU A 104 -9.32 -23.87 -6.09
C LEU A 104 -8.27 -22.82 -6.45
N TRP A 105 -8.09 -22.44 -7.73
CA TRP A 105 -7.20 -21.36 -8.17
C TRP A 105 -7.42 -20.02 -7.46
N ARG A 106 -8.64 -19.81 -6.93
CA ARG A 106 -9.06 -18.60 -6.21
C ARG A 106 -8.28 -18.39 -4.90
N VAL A 107 -7.95 -19.48 -4.21
CA VAL A 107 -7.18 -19.43 -2.94
C VAL A 107 -5.76 -18.89 -3.14
N PRO A 108 -4.91 -19.47 -4.02
CA PRO A 108 -3.60 -18.90 -4.30
C PRO A 108 -3.70 -17.52 -4.99
N PHE A 109 -4.78 -17.23 -5.73
CA PHE A 109 -4.97 -15.88 -6.26
C PHE A 109 -5.12 -14.85 -5.13
N PHE A 110 -5.90 -15.18 -4.10
CA PHE A 110 -6.08 -14.32 -2.94
C PHE A 110 -4.77 -14.14 -2.15
N LEU A 111 -3.99 -15.21 -1.96
CA LEU A 111 -2.67 -15.12 -1.32
C LEU A 111 -1.68 -14.28 -2.14
N THR A 112 -1.75 -14.34 -3.47
CA THR A 112 -0.96 -13.50 -4.38
C THR A 112 -1.31 -12.02 -4.18
N THR A 113 -2.61 -11.68 -4.19
CA THR A 113 -3.06 -10.29 -4.03
C THR A 113 -2.76 -9.74 -2.63
N LEU A 114 -2.91 -10.57 -1.59
CA LEU A 114 -2.56 -10.21 -0.21
C LEU A 114 -1.04 -9.99 -0.04
N SER A 115 -0.21 -10.85 -0.63
CA SER A 115 1.25 -10.69 -0.58
C SER A 115 1.70 -9.41 -1.28
N LEU A 116 1.11 -9.12 -2.45
CA LEU A 116 1.38 -7.89 -3.19
C LEU A 116 0.95 -6.65 -2.41
N PHE A 117 -0.24 -6.68 -1.80
CA PHE A 117 -0.74 -5.59 -0.96
C PHE A 117 0.25 -5.26 0.17
N HIS A 118 0.63 -6.25 0.98
CA HIS A 118 1.52 -6.05 2.11
C HIS A 118 2.94 -5.61 1.70
N PHE A 119 3.45 -6.12 0.58
CA PHE A 119 4.71 -5.65 0.03
C PHE A 119 4.63 -4.18 -0.42
N LEU A 120 3.59 -3.82 -1.18
CA LEU A 120 3.42 -2.45 -1.69
C LEU A 120 3.22 -1.43 -0.56
N GLU A 121 2.51 -1.79 0.50
CA GLU A 121 2.38 -0.94 1.70
C GLU A 121 3.74 -0.56 2.27
N TYR A 122 4.63 -1.55 2.45
CA TYR A 122 5.97 -1.28 2.94
C TYR A 122 6.83 -0.56 1.91
N TYR A 123 6.87 -1.04 0.66
CA TYR A 123 7.72 -0.49 -0.39
C TYR A 123 7.44 0.99 -0.67
N ILE A 124 6.16 1.35 -0.79
CA ILE A 124 5.76 2.73 -1.04
C ILE A 124 6.09 3.61 0.17
N THR A 125 5.85 3.11 1.40
CA THR A 125 6.25 3.83 2.62
C THR A 125 7.76 4.03 2.68
N ALA A 126 8.56 3.01 2.35
CA ALA A 126 10.01 3.11 2.29
C ALA A 126 10.49 4.12 1.24
N ARG A 127 9.79 4.20 0.10
CA ARG A 127 10.18 5.05 -1.03
C ARG A 127 9.77 6.51 -0.89
N TYR A 128 8.60 6.79 -0.31
CA TYR A 128 7.98 8.12 -0.29
C TYR A 128 7.75 8.69 1.12
N SER A 129 7.90 7.86 2.15
CA SER A 129 7.69 8.22 3.56
C SER A 129 8.76 7.57 4.45
N THR A 130 10.02 7.53 3.96
CA THR A 130 11.16 6.78 4.54
C THR A 130 11.33 6.93 6.05
N PRO A 131 11.16 8.12 6.68
CA PRO A 131 11.24 8.26 8.13
C PRO A 131 10.26 7.35 8.91
N TYR A 132 9.15 6.94 8.28
CA TYR A 132 8.10 6.13 8.87
C TYR A 132 8.11 4.66 8.41
N ALA A 133 9.11 4.25 7.62
CA ALA A 133 9.26 2.89 7.11
C ALA A 133 9.77 1.91 8.18
N SER A 134 8.90 1.58 9.14
CA SER A 134 9.13 0.54 10.13
C SER A 134 8.62 -0.81 9.64
N ILE A 135 8.99 -1.88 10.35
CA ILE A 135 8.50 -3.24 10.10
C ILE A 135 6.95 -3.31 10.14
N SER A 136 6.31 -2.46 10.95
CA SER A 136 4.85 -2.41 11.04
C SER A 136 4.19 -1.85 9.79
N ALA A 137 4.92 -1.16 8.90
CA ALA A 137 4.40 -0.63 7.64
C ALA A 137 4.06 -1.73 6.63
N PHE A 138 4.53 -2.98 6.83
CA PHE A 138 4.02 -4.13 6.08
C PHE A 138 2.56 -4.43 6.37
N LEU A 139 1.99 -3.93 7.47
CA LEU A 139 0.60 -4.21 7.90
C LEU A 139 0.25 -5.68 8.17
N LEU A 140 1.24 -6.56 8.34
CA LEU A 140 1.01 -7.98 8.61
C LEU A 140 0.38 -8.25 9.98
N SER A 141 0.80 -7.51 11.01
CA SER A 141 0.34 -7.70 12.40
C SER A 141 -0.22 -6.43 13.05
N SER A 142 -0.02 -5.26 12.44
CA SER A 142 -0.42 -3.97 12.99
C SER A 142 -1.90 -3.61 12.74
N ASN A 143 -2.60 -4.33 11.87
CA ASN A 143 -4.04 -4.14 11.64
C ASN A 143 -4.95 -4.78 12.71
N GLY A 144 -4.38 -5.56 13.64
CA GLY A 144 -5.11 -6.20 14.75
C GLY A 144 -5.80 -7.52 14.39
N ALA A 145 -6.37 -8.18 15.42
CA ALA A 145 -6.94 -9.53 15.29
C ALA A 145 -8.13 -9.60 14.32
N ALA A 146 -8.96 -8.55 14.26
CA ALA A 146 -10.11 -8.50 13.36
C ALA A 146 -9.70 -8.57 11.87
N TYR A 147 -8.55 -7.98 11.52
CA TYR A 147 -7.99 -8.07 10.17
C TYR A 147 -7.59 -9.50 9.84
N ASN A 148 -6.86 -10.16 10.73
CA ASN A 148 -6.46 -11.56 10.52
C ASN A 148 -7.67 -12.48 10.42
N LEU A 149 -8.67 -12.29 11.29
CA LEU A 149 -9.92 -13.04 11.27
C LEU A 149 -10.67 -12.87 9.95
N ALA A 150 -10.71 -11.66 9.39
CA ALA A 150 -11.35 -11.42 8.10
C ALA A 150 -10.67 -12.19 6.96
N HIS A 151 -9.33 -12.25 6.93
CA HIS A 151 -8.59 -12.97 5.88
C HIS A 151 -8.72 -14.47 6.05
N THR A 152 -8.66 -14.98 7.29
CA THR A 152 -8.86 -16.40 7.56
C THR A 152 -10.29 -16.83 7.28
N SER A 153 -11.30 -16.00 7.59
CA SER A 153 -12.70 -16.28 7.25
C SER A 153 -12.92 -16.29 5.74
N ALA A 154 -12.29 -15.39 4.99
CA ALA A 154 -12.38 -15.37 3.53
C ALA A 154 -11.79 -16.64 2.90
N LEU A 155 -10.64 -17.10 3.39
CA LEU A 155 -10.05 -18.36 2.95
C LEU A 155 -10.91 -19.56 3.33
N ALA A 156 -11.41 -19.59 4.57
CA ALA A 156 -12.26 -20.67 5.08
C ALA A 156 -13.57 -20.77 4.28
N GLU A 157 -14.26 -19.66 4.04
CA GLU A 157 -15.49 -19.64 3.23
C GLU A 157 -15.23 -20.12 1.79
N CYS A 158 -14.13 -19.68 1.18
CA CYS A 158 -13.77 -20.13 -0.16
C CYS A 158 -13.49 -21.64 -0.20
N LEU A 159 -12.77 -22.17 0.78
CA LEU A 159 -12.45 -23.61 0.84
C LEU A 159 -13.70 -24.45 1.14
N LEU A 160 -14.49 -24.08 2.15
CA LEU A 160 -15.73 -24.76 2.51
C LEU A 160 -16.74 -24.71 1.35
N GLY A 161 -16.88 -23.55 0.70
CA GLY A 161 -17.76 -23.35 -0.44
C GLY A 161 -17.39 -24.16 -1.68
N ARG A 162 -16.14 -24.64 -1.79
CA ARG A 162 -15.65 -25.40 -2.96
C ARG A 162 -15.42 -26.87 -2.67
N LEU A 163 -15.10 -27.24 -1.43
CA LEU A 163 -14.80 -28.61 -1.04
C LEU A 163 -15.97 -29.32 -0.36
N VAL A 164 -16.85 -28.58 0.34
CA VAL A 164 -17.84 -29.16 1.27
C VAL A 164 -19.27 -28.80 0.89
N LEU A 165 -19.54 -27.56 0.46
CA LEU A 165 -20.90 -27.10 0.18
C LEU A 165 -21.36 -27.46 -1.24
N PRO A 166 -22.62 -27.91 -1.44
CA PRO A 166 -23.16 -28.27 -2.75
C PRO A 166 -23.23 -27.06 -3.70
N GLU A 167 -23.33 -27.33 -5.01
CA GLU A 167 -23.31 -26.35 -6.12
C GLU A 167 -24.24 -25.12 -5.97
N GLY A 168 -25.20 -25.16 -5.04
CA GLY A 168 -26.11 -24.06 -4.72
C GLY A 168 -25.48 -22.87 -3.99
N TYR A 169 -24.43 -23.05 -3.17
CA TYR A 169 -23.84 -21.94 -2.40
C TYR A 169 -23.20 -20.87 -3.30
N VAL A 170 -22.50 -21.32 -4.34
CA VAL A 170 -21.84 -20.45 -5.34
C VAL A 170 -22.86 -19.72 -6.22
N LYS A 171 -24.06 -20.29 -6.39
CA LYS A 171 -25.11 -19.71 -7.25
C LYS A 171 -25.63 -18.39 -6.70
N TRP A 172 -25.73 -18.19 -5.38
CA TRP A 172 -26.34 -16.97 -4.83
C TRP A 172 -25.61 -15.67 -5.16
N ILE A 173 -24.26 -15.66 -5.14
CA ILE A 173 -23.49 -14.48 -5.58
C ILE A 173 -23.52 -14.34 -7.08
N SER A 174 -23.31 -15.46 -7.79
CA SER A 174 -23.30 -15.45 -9.25
C SER A 174 -24.63 -14.89 -9.76
N LEU A 175 -25.76 -15.24 -9.13
CA LEU A 175 -27.08 -14.68 -9.42
C LEU A 175 -27.19 -13.17 -9.13
N ALA A 176 -26.55 -12.66 -8.08
CA ALA A 176 -26.59 -11.23 -7.73
C ALA A 176 -25.81 -10.37 -8.75
N PHE A 177 -24.74 -10.91 -9.33
CA PHE A 177 -23.88 -10.21 -10.31
C PHE A 177 -24.03 -10.73 -11.75
N GLY A 178 -25.01 -11.61 -12.00
CA GLY A 178 -25.32 -12.19 -13.31
C GLY A 178 -24.54 -13.48 -13.62
N ASP A 179 -23.35 -13.33 -14.19
CA ASP A 179 -22.49 -14.44 -14.65
C ASP A 179 -21.20 -14.50 -13.80
N VAL A 180 -20.70 -15.70 -13.51
CA VAL A 180 -19.43 -15.92 -12.79
C VAL A 180 -18.26 -15.20 -13.46
N LYS A 181 -18.23 -15.09 -14.79
CA LYS A 181 -17.20 -14.34 -15.54
C LYS A 181 -17.29 -12.85 -15.28
N VAL A 182 -18.50 -12.30 -15.25
CA VAL A 182 -18.75 -10.89 -14.94
C VAL A 182 -18.35 -10.61 -13.49
N GLN A 183 -18.77 -11.47 -12.56
CA GLN A 183 -18.37 -11.37 -11.14
C GLN A 183 -16.85 -11.36 -10.97
N ILE A 184 -16.13 -12.30 -11.61
CA ILE A 184 -14.66 -12.33 -11.54
C ILE A 184 -14.07 -11.07 -12.16
N GLY A 185 -14.56 -10.65 -13.34
CA GLY A 185 -14.08 -9.43 -14.01
C GLY A 185 -14.24 -8.19 -13.13
N LEU A 186 -15.41 -8.02 -12.49
CA LEU A 186 -15.66 -6.95 -11.53
C LEU A 186 -14.74 -7.03 -10.32
N GLY A 187 -14.55 -8.23 -9.77
CA GLY A 187 -13.64 -8.46 -8.65
C GLY A 187 -12.20 -8.06 -8.98
N LEU A 188 -11.70 -8.49 -10.14
CA LEU A 188 -10.36 -8.13 -10.63
C LEU A 188 -10.22 -6.61 -10.82
N ILE A 189 -11.22 -5.96 -11.41
CA ILE A 189 -11.24 -4.51 -11.57
C ILE A 189 -11.22 -3.82 -10.20
N PHE A 190 -12.09 -4.19 -9.27
CA PHE A 190 -12.15 -3.57 -7.95
C PHE A 190 -10.85 -3.77 -7.16
N THR A 191 -10.26 -4.97 -7.20
CA THR A 191 -8.97 -5.24 -6.57
C THR A 191 -7.85 -4.39 -7.20
N ALA A 192 -7.76 -4.34 -8.52
CA ALA A 192 -6.72 -3.57 -9.22
C ALA A 192 -6.88 -2.05 -8.99
N VAL A 193 -8.09 -1.52 -9.19
CA VAL A 193 -8.38 -0.09 -8.98
C VAL A 193 -8.19 0.29 -7.52
N GLY A 194 -8.65 -0.54 -6.59
CA GLY A 194 -8.45 -0.32 -5.16
C GLY A 194 -6.97 -0.26 -4.79
N GLN A 195 -6.17 -1.21 -5.27
CA GLN A 195 -4.72 -1.23 -5.05
C GLN A 195 -4.03 0.01 -5.63
N VAL A 196 -4.37 0.37 -6.87
CA VAL A 196 -3.79 1.54 -7.54
C VAL A 196 -4.15 2.80 -6.77
N VAL A 197 -5.43 3.07 -6.53
CA VAL A 197 -5.89 4.27 -5.82
C VAL A 197 -5.23 4.39 -4.45
N ARG A 198 -5.12 3.29 -3.71
CA ARG A 198 -4.44 3.26 -2.41
C ARG A 198 -2.96 3.60 -2.52
N SER A 199 -2.27 2.97 -3.47
CA SER A 199 -0.84 3.21 -3.74
C SER A 199 -0.60 4.67 -4.14
N LEU A 200 -1.45 5.23 -5.00
CA LEU A 200 -1.36 6.63 -5.44
C LEU A 200 -1.61 7.62 -4.31
N ALA A 201 -2.58 7.33 -3.45
CA ALA A 201 -2.81 8.15 -2.27
C ALA A 201 -1.56 8.21 -1.39
N MET A 202 -0.91 7.07 -1.15
CA MET A 202 0.33 7.01 -0.36
C MET A 202 1.49 7.75 -1.04
N VAL A 203 1.66 7.57 -2.35
CA VAL A 203 2.72 8.28 -3.12
C VAL A 203 2.52 9.79 -3.08
N GLN A 204 1.29 10.27 -3.28
CA GLN A 204 1.01 11.71 -3.34
C GLN A 204 1.00 12.37 -1.96
N ALA A 205 0.56 11.67 -0.91
CA ALA A 205 0.65 12.19 0.45
C ALA A 205 2.09 12.15 0.99
N GLY A 206 2.92 11.20 0.57
CA GLY A 206 4.33 11.11 0.95
C GLY A 206 4.51 11.08 2.47
N THR A 207 5.32 11.98 3.03
CA THR A 207 5.55 12.09 4.48
C THR A 207 4.31 12.52 5.28
N ASN A 208 3.28 13.06 4.62
CA ASN A 208 1.99 13.37 5.25
C ASN A 208 1.10 12.13 5.41
N PHE A 209 1.45 10.99 4.79
CA PHE A 209 0.72 9.74 4.95
C PHE A 209 1.12 9.01 6.24
N THR A 210 0.13 8.55 7.00
CA THR A 210 0.34 7.70 8.17
C THR A 210 -0.68 6.58 8.26
N HIS A 211 -0.22 5.35 8.57
CA HIS A 211 -1.12 4.20 8.79
C HIS A 211 -2.01 4.32 10.02
N THR A 212 -1.74 5.26 10.94
CA THR A 212 -2.55 5.57 12.13
C THR A 212 -3.05 7.01 12.05
N VAL A 213 -4.29 7.26 12.47
CA VAL A 213 -4.81 8.63 12.54
C VAL A 213 -3.97 9.43 13.54
N GLN A 214 -3.45 10.58 13.11
CA GLN A 214 -2.68 11.47 13.99
C GLN A 214 -3.62 12.38 14.77
N SER A 215 -3.45 12.41 16.09
CA SER A 215 -4.16 13.35 16.98
C SER A 215 -3.38 14.64 17.23
N ARG A 216 -2.13 14.72 16.78
CA ARG A 216 -1.29 15.92 16.86
C ARG A 216 -0.67 16.21 15.49
N GLN A 217 -0.60 17.49 15.14
CA GLN A 217 0.13 17.94 13.96
C GLN A 217 1.63 17.73 14.18
N ARG A 218 2.29 17.17 13.18
CA ARG A 218 3.75 16.97 13.19
C ARG A 218 4.42 18.16 12.51
N GLU A 219 5.67 18.42 12.85
CA GLU A 219 6.50 19.35 12.11
C GLU A 219 6.58 18.93 10.63
N GLY A 220 6.32 19.86 9.71
CA GLY A 220 6.25 19.60 8.28
C GLY A 220 4.98 18.90 7.80
N HIS A 221 3.95 18.71 8.65
CA HIS A 221 2.66 18.20 8.22
C HIS A 221 1.87 19.27 7.46
N THR A 222 1.69 19.06 6.15
CA THR A 222 0.99 19.96 5.23
C THR A 222 -0.28 19.31 4.69
N LEU A 223 -1.29 20.13 4.39
CA LEU A 223 -2.52 19.64 3.78
C LEU A 223 -2.31 19.34 2.29
N VAL A 224 -2.42 18.06 1.92
CA VAL A 224 -2.29 17.61 0.52
C VAL A 224 -3.65 17.66 -0.17
N LYS A 225 -3.77 18.49 -1.21
CA LYS A 225 -5.02 18.75 -1.94
C LYS A 225 -4.93 18.40 -3.43
N ASP A 226 -3.74 18.09 -3.93
CA ASP A 226 -3.49 17.87 -5.36
C ASP A 226 -3.70 16.41 -5.80
N GLY A 227 -3.78 16.22 -7.12
CA GLY A 227 -3.82 14.89 -7.72
C GLY A 227 -5.10 14.13 -7.41
N ILE A 228 -5.01 12.97 -6.76
CA ILE A 228 -6.18 12.18 -6.38
C ILE A 228 -6.92 12.79 -5.18
N TYR A 229 -6.21 13.58 -4.36
CA TYR A 229 -6.80 14.29 -3.24
C TYR A 229 -7.77 15.40 -3.69
N SER A 230 -7.58 15.98 -4.88
CA SER A 230 -8.53 16.97 -5.41
C SER A 230 -9.90 16.37 -5.76
N ILE A 231 -10.00 15.05 -5.88
CA ILE A 231 -11.23 14.31 -6.21
C ILE A 231 -11.83 13.65 -4.96
N LEU A 232 -10.98 13.05 -4.12
CA LEU A 232 -11.38 12.32 -2.93
C LEU A 232 -10.53 12.77 -1.74
N ARG A 233 -11.16 13.21 -0.65
CA ARG A 233 -10.44 13.58 0.59
C ARG A 233 -9.71 12.42 1.24
N HIS A 234 -10.23 11.20 1.09
CA HIS A 234 -9.71 9.99 1.72
C HIS A 234 -9.46 8.85 0.71
N PRO A 235 -8.58 9.06 -0.28
CA PRO A 235 -8.41 8.12 -1.40
C PRO A 235 -7.77 6.80 -0.94
N SER A 236 -6.92 6.82 0.09
CA SER A 236 -6.32 5.60 0.65
C SER A 236 -7.36 4.65 1.27
N TYR A 237 -8.40 5.21 1.92
CA TYR A 237 -9.51 4.44 2.50
C TYR A 237 -10.45 3.92 1.42
N PHE A 238 -10.75 4.76 0.41
CA PHE A 238 -11.48 4.33 -0.78
C PHE A 238 -10.80 3.13 -1.46
N GLY A 239 -9.49 3.24 -1.68
CA GLY A 239 -8.71 2.19 -2.32
C GLY A 239 -8.74 0.88 -1.53
N PHE A 240 -8.53 0.94 -0.21
CA PHE A 240 -8.61 -0.24 0.66
C PHE A 240 -10.00 -0.88 0.64
N PHE A 241 -11.06 -0.08 0.74
CA PHE A 241 -12.44 -0.56 0.76
C PHE A 241 -12.76 -1.40 -0.50
N TRP A 242 -12.48 -0.84 -1.68
CA TRP A 242 -12.74 -1.53 -2.94
C TRP A 242 -11.79 -2.69 -3.20
N TRP A 243 -10.54 -2.58 -2.75
CA TRP A 243 -9.60 -3.70 -2.80
C TRP A 243 -10.16 -4.90 -2.04
N GLY A 244 -10.61 -4.68 -0.79
CA GLY A 244 -11.20 -5.72 0.05
C GLY A 244 -12.42 -6.37 -0.59
N LEU A 245 -13.37 -5.58 -1.09
CA LEU A 245 -14.56 -6.11 -1.77
C LEU A 245 -14.24 -6.85 -3.06
N GLY A 246 -13.30 -6.34 -3.86
CA GLY A 246 -12.86 -6.99 -5.09
C GLY A 246 -12.31 -8.39 -4.82
N THR A 247 -11.52 -8.56 -3.76
CA THR A 247 -10.99 -9.90 -3.41
C THR A 247 -12.10 -10.90 -3.09
N GLN A 248 -13.15 -10.47 -2.38
CA GLN A 248 -14.27 -11.36 -2.03
C GLN A 248 -15.11 -11.74 -3.27
N LEU A 249 -15.23 -10.84 -4.25
CA LEU A 249 -15.85 -11.16 -5.54
C LEU A 249 -15.03 -12.19 -6.32
N VAL A 250 -13.70 -12.09 -6.35
CA VAL A 250 -12.86 -13.09 -7.02
C VAL A 250 -12.85 -14.42 -6.26
N LEU A 251 -12.94 -14.43 -4.94
CA LEU A 251 -13.12 -15.67 -4.17
C LEU A 251 -14.51 -16.29 -4.41
N GLY A 252 -15.51 -15.45 -4.68
CA GLY A 252 -16.90 -15.87 -4.73
C GLY A 252 -17.45 -16.18 -3.35
N ASN A 253 -17.08 -15.36 -2.36
CA ASN A 253 -17.56 -15.43 -0.99
C ASN A 253 -18.75 -14.49 -0.80
N ALA A 254 -19.89 -15.00 -0.35
CA ALA A 254 -21.14 -14.23 -0.22
C ALA A 254 -21.18 -13.56 1.14
N VAL A 255 -20.89 -14.37 2.17
CA VAL A 255 -20.97 -13.96 3.56
C VAL A 255 -19.82 -13.00 3.84
N CYS A 256 -18.58 -13.35 3.44
CA CYS A 256 -17.46 -12.44 3.58
C CYS A 256 -17.58 -11.19 2.72
N PHE A 257 -18.21 -11.21 1.53
CA PHE A 257 -18.43 -9.97 0.77
C PHE A 257 -19.30 -8.97 1.54
N VAL A 258 -20.44 -9.42 2.08
CA VAL A 258 -21.33 -8.57 2.88
C VAL A 258 -20.64 -8.16 4.19
N ALA A 259 -19.98 -9.09 4.88
CA ALA A 259 -19.28 -8.80 6.12
C ALA A 259 -18.14 -7.78 5.92
N TYR A 260 -17.33 -7.92 4.87
CA TYR A 260 -16.28 -6.96 4.52
C TYR A 260 -16.89 -5.59 4.22
N ALA A 261 -17.98 -5.53 3.45
CA ALA A 261 -18.65 -4.26 3.13
C ALA A 261 -19.06 -3.52 4.40
N LEU A 262 -19.77 -4.20 5.32
CA LEU A 262 -20.27 -3.59 6.55
C LEU A 262 -19.13 -3.22 7.51
N VAL A 263 -18.17 -4.11 7.71
CA VAL A 263 -17.05 -3.89 8.64
C VAL A 263 -16.13 -2.78 8.13
N LEU A 264 -15.73 -2.80 6.86
CA LEU A 264 -14.87 -1.77 6.28
C LEU A 264 -15.59 -0.42 6.22
N TRP A 265 -16.89 -0.41 5.88
CA TRP A 265 -17.68 0.83 5.89
C TRP A 265 -17.71 1.46 7.29
N LYS A 266 -18.06 0.68 8.31
CA LYS A 266 -18.10 1.16 9.70
C LYS A 266 -16.72 1.62 10.18
N PHE A 267 -15.68 0.84 9.87
CA PHE A 267 -14.31 1.14 10.24
C PHE A 267 -13.83 2.46 9.62
N PHE A 268 -13.94 2.60 8.30
CA PHE A 268 -13.47 3.80 7.61
C PHE A 268 -14.35 5.02 7.88
N SER A 269 -15.68 4.87 7.99
CA SER A 269 -16.56 5.99 8.33
C SER A 269 -16.23 6.60 9.71
N SER A 270 -16.06 5.75 10.73
CA SER A 270 -15.65 6.20 12.07
C SER A 270 -14.26 6.84 12.07
N ARG A 271 -13.35 6.30 11.26
CA ARG A 271 -11.96 6.79 11.16
C ARG A 271 -11.90 8.15 10.44
N ILE A 272 -12.59 8.28 9.32
CA ILE A 272 -12.75 9.54 8.56
C ILE A 272 -13.30 10.63 9.46
N GLN A 273 -14.40 10.38 10.18
CA GLN A 273 -14.99 11.39 11.06
C GLN A 273 -14.04 11.89 12.15
N ARG A 274 -13.22 11.00 12.72
CA ARG A 274 -12.21 11.40 13.73
C ARG A 274 -11.05 12.16 13.09
N GLU A 275 -10.58 11.70 11.94
CA GLU A 275 -9.48 12.32 11.22
C GLU A 275 -9.85 13.72 10.71
N GLU A 276 -11.04 13.91 10.15
CA GLU A 276 -11.49 15.24 9.71
C GLU A 276 -11.59 16.24 10.87
N LYS A 277 -11.97 15.79 12.08
CA LYS A 277 -11.95 16.65 13.28
C LYS A 277 -10.53 17.12 13.61
N PHE A 278 -9.55 16.23 13.52
CA PHE A 278 -8.15 16.59 13.73
C PHE A 278 -7.61 17.48 12.61
N LEU A 279 -7.94 17.21 11.35
CA LEU A 279 -7.52 18.05 10.23
C LEU A 279 -8.08 19.47 10.31
N ILE A 280 -9.32 19.64 10.76
CA ILE A 280 -9.87 20.97 11.09
C ILE A 280 -9.04 21.62 12.21
N SER A 281 -8.69 20.89 13.27
CA SER A 281 -7.87 21.47 14.34
C SER A 281 -6.44 21.85 13.91
N PHE A 282 -5.90 21.21 12.86
CA PHE A 282 -4.52 21.45 12.39
C PHE A 282 -4.44 22.55 11.34
N PHE A 283 -5.42 22.65 10.44
CA PHE A 283 -5.38 23.51 9.26
C PHE A 283 -6.55 24.52 9.20
N ASP A 284 -7.48 24.46 10.15
CA ASP A 284 -8.59 25.38 10.34
C ASP A 284 -9.35 25.69 9.03
N LYS A 285 -9.34 26.95 8.59
CA LYS A 285 -10.02 27.42 7.37
C LYS A 285 -9.57 26.70 6.12
N GLU A 286 -8.28 26.38 6.00
CA GLU A 286 -7.72 25.75 4.80
C GLU A 286 -8.36 24.37 4.55
N TYR A 287 -8.65 23.61 5.62
CA TYR A 287 -9.31 22.32 5.49
C TYR A 287 -10.81 22.46 5.21
N ILE A 288 -11.46 23.49 5.76
CA ILE A 288 -12.88 23.77 5.50
C ILE A 288 -13.09 24.07 4.02
N GLU A 289 -12.27 24.95 3.44
CA GLU A 289 -12.30 25.29 2.01
C GLU A 289 -12.02 24.07 1.10
N TYR A 290 -11.04 23.25 1.48
CA TYR A 290 -10.75 22.00 0.79
C TYR A 290 -11.93 21.02 0.84
N ARG A 291 -12.62 20.94 1.98
CA ARG A 291 -13.80 20.09 2.16
C ARG A 291 -14.96 20.54 1.28
N GLU A 292 -15.16 21.84 1.13
CA GLU A 292 -16.20 22.42 0.28
C GLU A 292 -15.91 22.21 -1.21
N SER A 293 -14.71 22.57 -1.67
CA SER A 293 -14.32 22.39 -3.09
C SER A 293 -14.39 20.94 -3.55
N THR A 294 -14.00 19.97 -2.70
CA THR A 294 -14.10 18.53 -3.03
C THR A 294 -15.56 18.05 -3.05
N ARG A 295 -16.46 18.69 -2.28
CA ARG A 295 -17.90 18.41 -2.32
C ARG A 295 -18.54 19.06 -3.55
N GLU A 296 -18.11 20.26 -3.93
CA GLU A 296 -18.59 20.97 -5.10
C GLU A 296 -18.15 20.31 -6.40
N HIS A 297 -16.93 19.78 -6.50
CA HIS A 297 -16.49 19.01 -7.66
C HIS A 297 -17.40 17.79 -7.92
N ARG A 298 -17.94 17.19 -6.85
CA ARG A 298 -18.97 16.13 -6.94
C ARG A 298 -20.31 16.65 -7.45
N HIS A 299 -20.68 17.89 -7.13
CA HIS A 299 -21.90 18.54 -7.64
C HIS A 299 -21.74 19.02 -9.09
N HIS A 300 -20.58 19.58 -9.47
CA HIS A 300 -20.28 20.00 -10.86
C HIS A 300 -20.24 18.81 -11.82
N LEU A 301 -19.70 17.66 -11.40
CA LEU A 301 -19.79 16.40 -12.15
C LEU A 301 -21.23 15.86 -12.26
N SER A 302 -22.16 16.34 -11.44
CA SER A 302 -23.58 15.98 -11.50
C SER A 302 -24.49 17.07 -12.10
N SER A 303 -23.98 18.27 -12.37
CA SER A 303 -24.76 19.44 -12.82
C SER A 303 -24.39 19.95 -14.20
N GLN A 304 -23.46 19.31 -14.91
CA GLN A 304 -23.24 19.55 -16.34
C GLN A 304 -24.28 18.80 -17.18
N GLU A 305 -25.49 19.37 -17.29
CA GLU A 305 -26.32 19.22 -18.48
C GLU A 305 -25.97 20.33 -19.50
N PRO A 306 -26.08 20.09 -20.82
CA PRO A 306 -25.66 21.06 -21.82
C PRO A 306 -26.71 22.14 -22.03
N GLY A 307 -26.35 23.38 -21.70
CA GLY A 307 -26.90 24.58 -22.34
C GLY A 307 -27.41 25.67 -21.39
N LYS A 308 -26.58 26.71 -21.17
CA LYS A 308 -26.80 28.10 -21.62
C LYS A 308 -25.94 29.10 -20.83
N ASP A 309 -25.21 29.90 -21.60
CA ASP A 309 -24.80 31.30 -21.39
C ASP A 309 -24.14 31.76 -20.07
N THR A 310 -22.82 31.94 -20.19
CA THR A 310 -21.99 33.12 -19.89
C THR A 310 -22.54 34.22 -18.95
N LYS A 311 -21.77 34.52 -17.89
CA LYS A 311 -21.29 35.86 -17.44
C LYS A 311 -20.47 35.69 -16.14
N GLN A 312 -19.13 35.85 -16.15
CA GLN A 312 -18.28 37.04 -16.04
C GLN A 312 -17.95 37.49 -14.58
N VAL A 313 -16.69 37.92 -14.39
CA VAL A 313 -16.07 38.77 -13.32
C VAL A 313 -15.80 38.05 -11.96
N ILE A 314 -14.68 38.20 -11.22
CA ILE A 314 -13.75 39.33 -10.97
C ILE A 314 -12.32 38.84 -10.62
N ILE A 315 -11.33 39.59 -11.12
CA ILE A 315 -9.89 39.52 -10.80
C ILE A 315 -9.57 40.46 -9.63
N TYR A 316 -8.81 39.98 -8.65
CA TYR A 316 -7.91 40.76 -7.76
C TYR A 316 -6.62 39.92 -7.66
N GLY A 317 -5.38 40.40 -7.62
CA GLY A 317 -4.77 41.71 -7.47
C GLY A 317 -3.29 41.42 -7.14
N SER A 318 -2.39 42.22 -7.69
CA SER A 318 -0.91 42.11 -7.70
C SER A 318 -0.21 41.94 -6.34
N GLN A 319 0.90 41.19 -6.31
CA GLN A 319 1.92 41.15 -5.25
C GLN A 319 3.31 41.54 -5.82
N PRO A 320 4.17 42.26 -5.08
CA PRO A 320 5.51 42.63 -5.55
C PRO A 320 6.57 41.54 -5.34
N GLU A 321 7.56 41.51 -6.23
CA GLU A 321 8.69 40.57 -6.31
C GLU A 321 9.73 40.76 -5.19
N ILE A 322 10.35 39.66 -4.73
CA ILE A 322 11.55 39.63 -3.87
C ILE A 322 12.63 38.78 -4.58
N PRO A 323 13.93 39.17 -4.60
CA PRO A 323 14.95 38.49 -5.40
C PRO A 323 15.42 37.13 -4.83
N ASP A 324 15.80 36.23 -5.74
CA ASP A 324 16.20 34.83 -5.54
C ASP A 324 17.50 34.59 -4.75
N LEU A 325 17.52 33.50 -3.97
CA LEU A 325 18.72 32.79 -3.50
C LEU A 325 18.85 31.44 -4.24
N PRO A 326 20.05 31.00 -4.63
CA PRO A 326 20.22 29.83 -5.49
C PRO A 326 19.93 28.52 -4.75
N THR A 327 19.06 27.69 -5.34
CA THR A 327 18.76 26.33 -4.89
C THR A 327 19.66 25.30 -5.59
N PRO A 328 20.04 24.19 -4.93
CA PRO A 328 20.83 23.13 -5.54
C PRO A 328 20.01 22.32 -6.57
N PRO A 329 20.65 21.71 -7.59
CA PRO A 329 19.93 21.11 -8.71
C PRO A 329 19.14 19.84 -8.30
N PRO A 330 17.93 19.63 -8.83
CA PRO A 330 17.09 18.47 -8.49
C PRO A 330 17.52 17.19 -9.24
N PRO A 331 17.29 15.99 -8.66
CA PRO A 331 17.53 14.73 -9.34
C PRO A 331 16.51 14.49 -10.48
N THR A 332 17.02 14.41 -11.72
CA THR A 332 16.35 13.99 -12.98
C THR A 332 14.83 13.80 -12.97
N GLN A 333 14.08 14.88 -13.28
CA GLN A 333 12.61 14.92 -13.39
C GLN A 333 11.99 14.00 -14.45
N ILE A 334 12.76 13.55 -15.45
CA ILE A 334 12.24 12.89 -16.65
C ILE A 334 11.61 11.52 -16.36
N LYS A 335 12.14 10.76 -15.38
CA LYS A 335 11.56 9.46 -15.00
C LYS A 335 10.26 9.59 -14.19
N TYR A 336 10.10 10.70 -13.47
CA TYR A 336 8.95 10.95 -12.60
C TYR A 336 7.71 11.40 -13.38
N GLN A 337 7.90 12.19 -14.43
CA GLN A 337 6.79 12.66 -15.27
C GLN A 337 6.16 11.51 -16.07
N ILE A 338 6.96 10.58 -16.61
CA ILE A 338 6.45 9.45 -17.39
C ILE A 338 5.64 8.49 -16.50
N ALA A 339 6.17 8.14 -15.31
CA ALA A 339 5.46 7.30 -14.36
C ALA A 339 4.14 7.96 -13.89
N THR A 340 4.18 9.26 -13.56
CA THR A 340 2.99 10.01 -13.12
C THR A 340 1.97 10.17 -14.26
N HIS A 341 2.41 10.31 -15.50
CA HIS A 341 1.54 10.42 -16.67
C HIS A 341 0.82 9.09 -16.97
N LEU A 342 1.56 7.98 -16.99
CA LEU A 342 0.99 6.64 -17.17
C LEU A 342 0.00 6.33 -16.04
N ILE A 343 0.38 6.61 -14.79
CA ILE A 343 -0.48 6.48 -13.61
C ILE A 343 -1.76 7.31 -13.74
N ARG A 344 -1.68 8.58 -14.18
CA ARG A 344 -2.86 9.44 -14.37
C ARG A 344 -3.75 8.93 -15.49
N GLN A 345 -3.17 8.41 -16.57
CA GLN A 345 -3.91 7.85 -17.70
C GLN A 345 -4.65 6.56 -17.29
N TYR A 346 -3.98 5.67 -16.56
CA TYR A 346 -4.57 4.45 -15.99
C TYR A 346 -5.61 4.75 -14.90
N ALA A 347 -5.39 5.75 -14.04
CA ALA A 347 -6.36 6.14 -13.02
C ALA A 347 -7.62 6.75 -13.65
N LYS A 348 -7.48 7.59 -14.70
CA LYS A 348 -8.62 8.15 -15.43
C LYS A 348 -9.41 7.08 -16.17
N SER A 349 -8.75 6.15 -16.86
CA SER A 349 -9.42 5.05 -17.57
C SER A 349 -10.10 4.08 -16.60
N ALA A 350 -9.45 3.77 -15.46
CA ALA A 350 -10.02 2.96 -14.38
C ALA A 350 -11.24 3.62 -13.75
N LEU A 351 -11.15 4.92 -13.43
CA LEU A 351 -12.25 5.67 -12.82
C LEU A 351 -13.46 5.71 -13.75
N MET A 352 -13.25 6.04 -15.04
CA MET A 352 -14.32 6.03 -16.05
C MET A 352 -14.93 4.64 -16.22
N SER A 353 -14.11 3.58 -16.23
CA SER A 353 -14.58 2.20 -16.29
C SER A 353 -15.41 1.82 -15.06
N THR A 354 -15.00 2.23 -13.85
CA THR A 354 -15.77 1.98 -12.61
C THR A 354 -17.10 2.72 -12.58
N PHE A 355 -17.18 3.95 -13.07
CA PHE A 355 -18.45 4.69 -13.18
C PHE A 355 -19.39 4.03 -14.19
N GLN A 356 -18.86 3.58 -15.33
CA GLN A 356 -19.63 2.90 -16.37
C GLN A 356 -20.16 1.54 -15.90
N VAL A 357 -19.36 0.82 -15.11
CA VAL A 357 -19.74 -0.44 -14.45
C VAL A 357 -20.79 -0.21 -13.36
N ALA A 358 -20.61 0.79 -12.50
CA ALA A 358 -21.58 1.13 -11.45
C ALA A 358 -22.94 1.49 -12.07
N ALA A 359 -22.95 2.31 -13.12
CA ALA A 359 -24.16 2.66 -13.87
C ALA A 359 -24.82 1.44 -14.54
N SER A 360 -24.01 0.50 -15.04
CA SER A 360 -24.50 -0.76 -15.64
C SER A 360 -25.10 -1.69 -14.60
N LEU A 361 -24.52 -1.78 -13.40
CA LEU A 361 -25.06 -2.55 -12.28
C LEU A 361 -26.37 -1.95 -11.75
N THR A 362 -26.49 -0.62 -11.68
CA THR A 362 -27.76 0.04 -11.30
C THR A 362 -28.86 -0.23 -12.33
N LYS A 363 -28.54 -0.20 -13.63
CA LYS A 363 -29.48 -0.57 -14.70
C LYS A 363 -29.86 -2.04 -14.65
N LEU A 364 -28.90 -2.93 -14.38
CA LEU A 364 -29.16 -4.36 -14.24
C LEU A 364 -30.10 -4.62 -13.06
N CYS A 365 -29.82 -4.06 -11.88
CA CYS A 365 -30.70 -4.13 -10.70
C CYS A 365 -32.12 -3.62 -10.98
N ALA A 366 -32.27 -2.54 -11.76
CA ALA A 366 -33.58 -2.02 -12.16
C ALA A 366 -34.35 -2.96 -13.12
N VAL A 367 -33.63 -3.69 -13.98
CA VAL A 367 -34.22 -4.69 -14.90
C VAL A 367 -34.59 -5.98 -14.17
N THR A 368 -33.77 -6.46 -13.22
CA THR A 368 -34.10 -7.63 -12.39
C THR A 368 -35.27 -7.34 -11.45
N ALA A 369 -35.38 -6.12 -10.93
CA ALA A 369 -36.53 -5.68 -10.12
C ALA A 369 -37.88 -5.76 -10.85
N ARG A 370 -37.90 -5.61 -12.18
CA ARG A 370 -39.13 -5.77 -13.00
C ARG A 370 -39.53 -7.23 -13.25
N ARG A 371 -38.59 -8.18 -13.18
CA ARG A 371 -38.84 -9.59 -13.58
C ARG A 371 -39.23 -10.51 -12.42
N ARG A 372 -38.91 -10.18 -11.16
CA ARG A 372 -39.22 -11.05 -9.99
C ARG A 372 -39.55 -10.23 -8.72
N PRO A 373 -40.80 -9.76 -8.56
CA PRO A 373 -41.18 -8.89 -7.44
C PRO A 373 -41.14 -9.60 -6.06
N LYS A 374 -41.27 -10.94 -6.02
CA LYS A 374 -41.37 -11.70 -4.77
C LYS A 374 -40.03 -12.00 -4.08
N THR A 375 -38.89 -11.80 -4.75
CA THR A 375 -37.55 -12.01 -4.16
C THR A 375 -37.00 -10.74 -3.50
N MET A 376 -37.74 -9.63 -3.59
CA MET A 376 -37.26 -8.28 -3.25
C MET A 376 -37.76 -7.76 -1.89
N THR A 377 -38.61 -8.50 -1.16
CA THR A 377 -38.99 -8.07 0.20
C THR A 377 -37.81 -8.12 1.18
N MET A 378 -36.76 -8.90 0.87
CA MET A 378 -35.55 -9.02 1.71
C MET A 378 -34.38 -8.11 1.26
N ILE A 379 -34.33 -7.72 -0.02
CA ILE A 379 -33.28 -6.83 -0.56
C ILE A 379 -33.67 -5.35 -0.41
N MET A 380 -34.96 -5.04 -0.52
CA MET A 380 -35.45 -3.66 -0.46
C MET A 380 -35.43 -3.09 0.97
N THR A 381 -35.55 -3.93 1.99
CA THR A 381 -35.38 -3.54 3.40
C THR A 381 -33.92 -3.16 3.76
N MET A 382 -32.93 -3.62 2.99
CA MET A 382 -31.52 -3.23 3.16
C MET A 382 -31.14 -1.97 2.36
N THR A 383 -32.02 -1.48 1.47
CA THR A 383 -31.75 -0.32 0.60
C THR A 383 -32.43 0.97 1.10
N ILE A 384 -33.30 0.91 2.12
CA ILE A 384 -34.06 2.06 2.67
C ILE A 384 -33.26 2.87 3.73
N LEU A 385 -31.92 2.80 3.71
CA LEU A 385 -31.04 3.68 4.50
C LEU A 385 -30.29 4.70 3.63
N ILE A 386 -30.85 5.04 2.47
CA ILE A 386 -30.42 6.15 1.61
C ILE A 386 -31.62 7.10 1.50
N PRO A 387 -31.50 8.39 1.86
CA PRO A 387 -32.63 9.31 1.83
C PRO A 387 -33.20 9.49 0.40
N PRO A 388 -34.54 9.66 0.27
CA PRO A 388 -35.27 9.54 -1.01
C PRO A 388 -35.02 10.68 -2.02
N THR A 389 -34.21 11.69 -1.68
CA THR A 389 -33.86 12.78 -2.61
C THR A 389 -32.85 12.38 -3.69
N SER A 390 -32.23 11.19 -3.58
CA SER A 390 -31.13 10.76 -4.46
C SER A 390 -31.54 9.85 -5.62
N LEU A 391 -32.82 9.44 -5.73
CA LEU A 391 -33.24 8.43 -6.71
C LEU A 391 -34.15 8.96 -7.85
N VAL A 392 -34.73 10.16 -7.70
CA VAL A 392 -35.69 10.71 -8.69
C VAL A 392 -34.99 11.53 -9.80
N ALA A 393 -33.78 12.04 -9.57
CA ALA A 393 -33.06 12.84 -10.57
C ALA A 393 -32.31 11.99 -11.64
N ALA A 394 -32.06 10.70 -11.39
CA ALA A 394 -31.19 9.88 -12.22
C ALA A 394 -31.90 9.05 -13.31
N THR A 395 -33.25 9.01 -13.31
CA THR A 395 -34.03 8.26 -14.31
C THR A 395 -34.48 9.11 -15.52
N ALA A 396 -34.27 10.43 -15.52
CA ALA A 396 -34.68 11.31 -16.60
C ALA A 396 -33.61 11.54 -17.70
N THR A 397 -32.33 11.24 -17.43
CA THR A 397 -31.19 11.59 -18.31
C THR A 397 -30.75 10.48 -19.28
N VAL A 398 -31.46 9.35 -19.36
CA VAL A 398 -31.05 8.19 -20.20
C VAL A 398 -31.84 8.07 -21.50
N ASN A 399 -32.77 8.99 -21.79
CA ASN A 399 -33.57 8.94 -23.02
C ASN A 399 -33.59 10.24 -23.86
N LYS A 400 -32.59 11.12 -23.70
CA LYS A 400 -32.35 12.24 -24.62
C LYS A 400 -30.86 12.47 -24.81
#